data_AF-A0A3C1S3M4-F1
#
_entry.id   AF-A0A3C1S3M4-F1
#
_cell.length_a   1.000
_cell.length_b   1.000
_cell.length_c   1.000
_cell.angle_alpha   90.00
_cell.angle_beta   90.00
_cell.angle_gamma   90.00
#
_symmetry.space_group_name_H-M   'P 1'
#
loop_
_entity.id
_entity.type
_entity.pdbx_description
1 polymer ?
#
loop_
_entity_poly.entity_id
_entity_poly.type
_entity_poly.pdbx_seq_one_letter_code
_entity_poly.pdbx_strand_id
1 'polypeptide(L)'
;FYFFLKIFTVVFCFLVIKYFTDVFLASVLDIKEEVNYFLQLKYSYLSTICLLIYPVVVVNEFAITTNYFLITILTILILFRFLLILFNNKRLILGKLFYFILYFCTLEIAPLLILYKTTTT
;
A
#
# COMPACT_ATOMS: atom_id res chain seq x y z
N PHE A 1 15.75 24.76 -6.69
CA PHE A 1 16.51 23.48 -6.69
C PHE A 1 16.68 22.90 -5.28
N TYR A 2 17.27 23.61 -4.31
CA TYR A 2 17.48 23.10 -2.93
C TYR A 2 16.19 22.64 -2.22
N PHE A 3 15.10 23.42 -2.34
CA PHE A 3 13.80 23.07 -1.77
C PHE A 3 13.22 21.76 -2.35
N PHE A 4 13.36 21.59 -3.68
CA PHE A 4 12.97 20.36 -4.37
C PHE A 4 13.76 19.17 -3.86
N LEU A 5 15.10 19.28 -3.76
CA LEU A 5 15.95 18.22 -3.23
C LEU A 5 15.55 17.84 -1.80
N LYS A 6 15.31 18.82 -0.93
CA LYS A 6 14.87 18.58 0.45
C LYS A 6 13.56 17.76 0.51
N ILE A 7 12.55 18.17 -0.26
CA ILE A 7 11.26 17.45 -0.31
C ILE A 7 11.47 16.06 -0.89
N PHE A 8 12.22 15.95 -1.99
CA PHE A 8 12.48 14.69 -2.65
C PHE A 8 13.17 13.68 -1.72
N THR A 9 14.22 14.10 -1.00
CA THR A 9 14.92 13.23 -0.04
C THR A 9 14.02 12.75 1.08
N VAL A 10 13.18 13.62 1.65
CA VAL A 10 12.25 13.26 2.72
C VAL A 10 11.22 12.25 2.22
N VAL A 11 10.60 12.53 1.07
CA VAL A 11 9.61 11.62 0.46
C VAL A 11 10.25 10.28 0.09
N PHE A 12 11.45 10.30 -0.47
CA PHE A 12 12.18 9.09 -0.83
C PHE A 12 12.51 8.23 0.40
N CYS A 13 13.05 8.84 1.46
CA CYS A 13 13.32 8.13 2.73
C CYS A 13 12.04 7.52 3.31
N PHE A 14 10.94 8.29 3.32
CA PHE A 14 9.65 7.80 3.80
C PHE A 14 9.16 6.58 3.00
N LEU A 15 9.26 6.62 1.67
CA LEU A 15 8.86 5.49 0.80
C LEU A 15 9.72 4.24 1.06
N VAL A 16 11.02 4.41 1.27
CA VAL A 16 11.95 3.31 1.58
C VAL A 16 11.60 2.67 2.92
N ILE A 17 11.44 3.46 3.98
CA ILE A 17 11.06 2.96 5.31
C ILE A 17 9.74 2.20 5.22
N LYS A 18 8.74 2.78 4.54
CA LYS A 18 7.42 2.16 4.36
C LYS A 18 7.51 0.83 3.62
N TYR A 19 8.35 0.71 2.60
CA TYR A 19 8.59 -0.54 1.87
C TYR A 19 9.19 -1.62 2.79
N PHE A 20 10.22 -1.26 3.57
CA PHE A 20 10.83 -2.20 4.53
C PHE A 20 9.84 -2.67 5.60
N THR A 21 8.98 -1.78 6.12
CA THR A 21 7.94 -2.15 7.08
C THR A 21 6.97 -3.18 6.50
N ASP A 22 6.52 -3.01 5.25
CA ASP A 22 5.62 -3.98 4.60
C ASP A 22 6.29 -5.36 4.44
N VAL A 23 7.55 -5.39 4.01
CA VAL A 23 8.31 -6.64 3.84
C VAL A 23 8.58 -7.32 5.18
N PHE A 24 8.88 -6.55 6.22
CA PHE A 24 9.08 -7.06 7.57
C PHE A 24 7.79 -7.70 8.12
N LEU A 25 6.65 -6.99 8.02
CA LEU A 25 5.35 -7.55 8.41
C LEU A 25 5.03 -8.80 7.62
N ALA A 26 5.25 -8.80 6.30
CA ALA A 26 5.01 -9.98 5.47
C ALA A 26 5.81 -11.20 5.93
N SER A 27 7.03 -10.98 6.41
CA SER A 27 7.89 -12.05 6.91
C SER A 27 7.48 -12.55 8.29
N VAL A 28 7.00 -11.69 9.18
CA VAL A 28 6.56 -12.09 10.53
C VAL A 28 5.24 -12.86 10.49
N LEU A 29 4.33 -12.47 9.59
CA LEU A 29 3.01 -13.07 9.44
C LEU A 29 2.97 -14.29 8.50
N ASP A 30 4.11 -14.67 7.90
CA ASP A 30 4.24 -15.73 6.90
C ASP A 30 3.27 -15.62 5.70
N ILE A 31 2.93 -14.38 5.33
CA ILE A 31 2.03 -14.03 4.21
C ILE A 31 2.81 -13.43 3.03
N LYS A 32 4.06 -13.85 2.84
CA LYS A 32 5.01 -13.26 1.88
C LYS A 32 4.49 -13.20 0.44
N GLU A 33 3.88 -14.28 -0.05
CA GLU A 33 3.38 -14.33 -1.44
C GLU A 33 2.23 -13.34 -1.69
N GLU A 34 1.32 -13.25 -0.73
CA GLU A 34 0.13 -12.40 -0.80
C GLU A 34 0.52 -10.92 -0.71
N VAL A 35 1.43 -10.59 0.20
CA VAL A 35 1.94 -9.22 0.34
C VAL A 35 2.75 -8.81 -0.88
N ASN A 36 3.58 -9.69 -1.44
CA ASN A 36 4.31 -9.41 -2.68
C ASN A 36 3.36 -9.21 -3.86
N TYR A 37 2.34 -10.07 -4.01
CA TYR A 37 1.32 -9.91 -5.04
C TYR A 37 0.59 -8.57 -4.91
N PHE A 38 0.20 -8.20 -3.68
CA PHE A 38 -0.45 -6.92 -3.41
C PHE A 38 0.47 -5.72 -3.66
N LEU A 39 1.75 -5.81 -3.27
CA LEU A 39 2.75 -4.79 -3.58
C LEU A 39 2.89 -4.61 -5.09
N GLN A 40 3.05 -5.71 -5.83
CA GLN A 40 3.23 -5.69 -7.28
C GLN A 40 2.01 -5.11 -8.00
N LEU A 41 0.79 -5.47 -7.59
CA LEU A 41 -0.44 -4.83 -8.05
C LEU A 41 -0.43 -3.33 -7.79
N LYS A 42 -0.11 -2.92 -6.55
CA LYS A 42 -0.08 -1.52 -6.15
C LYS A 42 0.90 -0.69 -6.99
N TYR A 43 2.08 -1.23 -7.29
CA TYR A 43 3.08 -0.60 -8.16
C TYR A 43 2.64 -0.58 -9.63
N SER A 44 2.07 -1.69 -10.12
CA SER A 44 1.59 -1.78 -11.50
C SER A 44 0.49 -0.75 -11.80
N TYR A 45 -0.52 -0.63 -10.94
CA TYR A 45 -1.57 0.38 -11.11
C TYR A 45 -1.03 1.82 -11.03
N LEU A 46 -0.02 2.07 -10.19
CA LEU A 46 0.60 3.39 -10.09
C LEU A 46 1.40 3.72 -11.37
N SER A 47 2.12 2.75 -11.91
CA SER A 47 2.85 2.88 -13.17
C SER A 47 1.91 3.20 -14.34
N THR A 48 0.80 2.47 -14.46
CA THR A 48 -0.22 2.73 -15.50
C THR A 48 -0.81 4.13 -15.39
N ILE A 49 -1.07 4.62 -14.17
CA ILE A 49 -1.57 5.98 -13.96
C ILE A 49 -0.52 7.03 -14.29
N CYS A 50 0.75 6.80 -13.96
CA CYS A 50 1.85 7.66 -14.38
C CYS A 50 1.96 7.74 -15.91
N LEU A 51 1.78 6.61 -16.61
CA LEU A 51 1.75 6.62 -18.07
C LEU A 51 0.57 7.44 -18.62
N LEU A 52 -0.60 7.36 -17.98
CA LEU A 52 -1.80 8.08 -18.40
C LEU A 52 -1.78 9.57 -18.03
N ILE A 53 -1.12 9.95 -16.94
CA ILE A 53 -0.95 11.36 -16.53
C ILE A 53 0.02 12.10 -17.46
N TYR A 54 1.00 11.41 -18.04
CA TYR A 54 2.03 12.02 -18.88
C TYR A 54 1.49 12.86 -20.05
N PRO A 55 0.60 12.34 -20.93
CA PRO A 55 0.02 13.16 -22.00
C PRO A 55 -0.85 14.30 -21.47
N VAL A 56 -1.51 14.14 -20.31
CA VAL A 56 -2.32 15.20 -19.69
C VAL A 56 -1.45 16.37 -19.27
N VAL A 57 -0.27 16.10 -18.70
CA VAL A 57 0.70 17.14 -18.33
C VAL A 57 1.16 17.90 -19.58
N VAL A 58 1.49 17.20 -20.66
CA VAL A 58 1.89 17.83 -21.94
C VAL A 58 0.77 18.74 -22.46
N VAL A 59 -0.47 18.26 -22.52
CA VAL A 59 -1.61 19.07 -22.98
C VAL A 59 -1.85 20.29 -22.08
N ASN A 60 -1.69 20.15 -20.77
CA ASN A 60 -1.85 21.27 -19.83
C ASN A 60 -0.79 22.36 -20.07
N GLU A 61 0.47 22.00 -20.30
CA GLU A 61 1.53 22.98 -20.58
C GLU A 61 1.34 23.70 -21.93
N PHE A 62 0.85 23.01 -22.96
CA PHE A 62 0.78 23.58 -24.32
C PHE A 62 -0.59 24.17 -24.71
N ALA A 63 -1.69 23.75 -24.08
CA ALA A 63 -3.04 24.16 -24.48
C ALA A 63 -3.85 24.83 -23.37
N ILE A 64 -3.75 24.35 -22.13
CA ILE A 64 -4.63 24.74 -21.03
C ILE A 64 -3.77 25.19 -19.85
N THR A 65 -3.39 26.47 -19.81
CA THR A 65 -2.56 27.07 -18.74
C THR A 65 -3.32 27.26 -17.41
N THR A 66 -4.21 26.35 -17.04
CA THR A 66 -4.96 26.40 -15.78
C THR A 66 -4.60 25.23 -14.87
N ASN A 67 -4.09 25.53 -13.67
CA ASN A 67 -3.67 24.52 -12.71
C ASN A 67 -4.84 23.63 -12.21
N TYR A 68 -6.07 24.13 -12.25
CA TYR A 68 -7.26 23.40 -11.81
C TYR A 68 -7.58 22.18 -12.69
N PHE A 69 -7.27 22.24 -13.99
CA PHE A 69 -7.49 21.14 -14.93
C PHE A 69 -6.62 19.93 -14.59
N LEU A 70 -5.34 20.17 -14.32
CA LEU A 70 -4.39 19.12 -13.96
C LEU A 70 -4.74 18.47 -12.61
N ILE A 71 -5.10 19.29 -11.62
CA ILE A 71 -5.49 18.79 -10.27
C ILE A 71 -6.76 17.94 -10.35
N THR A 72 -7.77 18.36 -11.12
CA THR A 72 -9.03 17.62 -11.23
C THR A 72 -8.82 16.25 -11.89
N ILE A 73 -8.09 16.19 -13.00
CA ILE A 73 -7.77 14.92 -13.67
C ILE A 73 -6.97 14.00 -12.76
N LEU A 74 -5.94 14.53 -12.08
CA LEU A 74 -5.11 13.75 -11.17
C LEU A 74 -5.93 13.16 -10.00
N THR A 75 -6.88 13.93 -9.46
CA THR A 75 -7.78 13.47 -8.40
C THR A 75 -8.70 12.34 -8.90
N ILE A 76 -9.25 12.48 -10.11
CA ILE A 76 -10.11 11.45 -10.73
C ILE A 76 -9.34 10.15 -10.96
N LEU A 77 -8.11 10.22 -11.50
CA LEU A 77 -7.29 9.02 -11.72
C LEU A 77 -6.94 8.31 -10.42
N ILE A 78 -6.62 9.05 -9.35
CA ILE A 78 -6.32 8.46 -8.05
C ILE A 78 -7.56 7.78 -7.44
N LEU A 79 -8.73 8.41 -7.55
CA LEU A 79 -10.00 7.80 -7.12
C LEU A 79 -10.29 6.54 -7.92
N PHE A 80 -10.13 6.58 -9.24
CA PHE A 80 -10.32 5.43 -10.10
C PHE A 80 -9.40 4.27 -9.72
N ARG A 81 -8.12 4.55 -9.40
CA ARG A 81 -7.18 3.56 -8.86
C ARG A 81 -7.71 2.87 -7.61
N PHE A 82 -8.18 3.68 -6.65
CA PHE A 82 -8.64 3.19 -5.37
C PHE A 82 -9.83 2.26 -5.54
N LEU A 83 -10.79 2.65 -6.38
CA LEU A 83 -11.93 1.82 -6.72
C LEU A 83 -11.49 0.52 -7.40
N LEU A 84 -10.60 0.57 -8.40
CA LEU A 84 -10.16 -0.60 -9.14
C LEU A 84 -9.45 -1.62 -8.23
N ILE A 85 -8.55 -1.15 -7.36
CA ILE A 85 -7.87 -2.00 -6.36
C ILE A 85 -8.90 -2.65 -5.43
N LEU A 86 -9.88 -1.87 -4.95
CA LEU A 86 -10.87 -2.33 -4.00
C LEU A 86 -11.81 -3.36 -4.64
N PHE A 87 -12.33 -3.10 -5.84
CA PHE A 87 -13.22 -4.01 -6.55
C PHE A 87 -12.53 -5.30 -6.99
N ASN A 88 -11.30 -5.23 -7.50
CA ASN A 88 -10.61 -6.42 -8.01
C ASN A 88 -10.11 -7.36 -6.90
N ASN A 89 -9.91 -6.85 -5.67
CA ASN A 89 -9.31 -7.62 -4.57
C ASN A 89 -10.23 -7.83 -3.35
N LYS A 90 -11.54 -7.58 -3.44
CA LYS A 90 -12.48 -7.66 -2.29
C LYS A 90 -12.37 -8.98 -1.51
N ARG A 91 -12.27 -10.10 -2.22
CA ARG A 91 -12.25 -11.44 -1.62
C ARG A 91 -10.91 -11.77 -0.92
N LEU A 92 -9.81 -11.21 -1.43
CA LEU A 92 -8.47 -11.40 -0.87
C LEU A 92 -8.29 -10.58 0.42
N ILE A 93 -8.81 -9.35 0.44
CA ILE A 93 -8.70 -8.42 1.59
C ILE A 93 -9.50 -8.93 2.81
N LEU A 94 -10.75 -9.37 2.61
CA LEU A 94 -11.62 -9.83 3.70
C LEU A 94 -11.14 -11.15 4.34
N GLY A 95 -10.69 -12.11 3.52
CA GLY A 95 -10.23 -13.40 4.03
C GLY A 95 -8.93 -13.29 4.86
N LYS A 96 -8.01 -12.43 4.45
CA LYS A 96 -6.69 -12.27 5.09
C LYS A 96 -6.74 -11.41 6.36
N LEU A 97 -7.57 -10.36 6.39
CA LEU A 97 -7.80 -9.59 7.63
C LEU A 97 -8.42 -10.47 8.72
N PHE A 98 -9.32 -11.38 8.35
CA PHE A 98 -9.89 -12.35 9.30
C PHE A 98 -8.83 -13.32 9.84
N TYR A 99 -7.95 -13.85 8.97
CA TYR A 99 -6.84 -14.72 9.39
C TYR A 99 -5.83 -14.01 10.30
N PHE A 100 -5.56 -12.73 10.06
CA PHE A 100 -4.70 -11.92 10.92
C PHE A 100 -5.27 -11.80 12.34
N ILE A 101 -6.56 -11.51 12.45
CA ILE A 101 -7.26 -11.44 13.74
C ILE A 101 -7.19 -12.79 14.46
N LEU A 102 -7.39 -13.90 13.75
CA LEU A 102 -7.29 -15.24 14.32
C LEU A 102 -5.87 -15.58 14.83
N TYR A 103 -4.83 -15.18 14.09
CA TYR A 103 -3.44 -15.37 14.50
C TYR A 103 -3.10 -14.58 15.76
N PHE A 104 -3.59 -13.35 15.86
CA PHE A 104 -3.45 -12.52 17.06
C PHE A 104 -4.15 -13.14 18.28
N CYS A 105 -5.35 -13.69 18.08
CA CYS A 105 -6.04 -14.44 19.13
C CYS A 105 -5.27 -15.70 19.57
N THR A 106 -4.64 -16.44 18.66
CA THR A 106 -3.81 -17.59 19.06
C THR A 106 -2.53 -17.19 19.81
N LEU A 107 -1.98 -16.00 19.53
CA LEU A 107 -0.85 -15.45 20.28
C LEU A 107 -1.24 -15.14 21.73
N GLU A 108 -2.45 -14.64 21.96
CA GLU A 108 -2.99 -14.36 23.31
C GLU A 108 -3.22 -15.64 24.12
N ILE A 109 -3.65 -16.72 23.47
CA ILE A 109 -3.92 -18.02 24.12
C ILE A 109 -2.62 -18.79 24.44
N ALA A 110 -1.55 -18.61 23.67
CA ALA A 110 -0.27 -19.31 23.85
C ALA A 110 0.32 -19.21 25.28
N PRO A 111 0.46 -18.03 25.91
CA PRO A 111 0.99 -17.91 27.28
C PRO A 111 0.08 -18.57 28.33
N LEU A 112 -1.24 -18.54 28.11
CA LEU A 112 -2.22 -19.21 28.97
C LEU A 112 -2.02 -20.73 29.00
N LEU A 113 -1.69 -21.31 27.84
CA LEU A 113 -1.43 -22.74 27.67
C LEU A 113 -0.10 -23.17 28.33
N ILE A 114 0.92 -22.31 28.27
CA ILE A 114 2.21 -22.51 28.95
C ILE A 114 2.01 -22.48 30.47
N LEU A 115 1.27 -21.49 30.99
CA LEU A 115 0.98 -21.36 32.41
C LEU A 115 0.28 -22.63 32.95
N TYR A 116 -0.78 -23.08 32.27
CA TYR A 116 -1.52 -24.29 32.65
C TYR A 116 -0.62 -25.52 32.74
N LYS A 117 0.27 -25.70 31.76
CA LYS A 117 1.20 -26.83 31.73
C LYS A 117 2.19 -26.79 32.89
N THR A 118 2.67 -25.61 33.28
CA THR A 118 3.60 -25.47 34.42
C THR A 118 2.94 -25.63 35.79
N THR A 119 1.63 -25.39 35.91
CA THR A 119 0.91 -25.52 37.20
C THR A 119 0.31 -26.91 37.43
N THR A 120 0.10 -27.69 36.37
CA THR A 120 -0.53 -29.03 36.45
C THR A 120 0.48 -30.18 36.38
N THR A 121 1.76 -29.89 36.18
CA THR A 121 2.90 -30.81 36.40
C THR A 121 3.52 -30.57 37.77
#